data_AF-A0A8K0P430-F1
#
_entry.id   AF-A0A8K0P430-F1
#
_cell.length_a   1.000
_cell.length_b   1.000
_cell.length_c   1.000
_cell.angle_alpha   90.00
_cell.angle_beta   90.00
_cell.angle_gamma   90.00
#
_symmetry.space_group_name_H-M   'P 1'
#
loop_
_entity.id
_entity.type
_entity.pdbx_description
1 polymer ?
#
loop_
_entity_poly.entity_id
_entity_poly.type
_entity_poly.pdbx_seq_one_letter_code
_entity_poly.pdbx_strand_id
1 'polypeptide(L)'
;MNSKKKLLFLEENHNEDGNLFRDDNFIVKLTYLVDIFEKLSVLNKSMQEPQMHLLIQKDKVKAFIKKVELWKSNLQKNKIDMFPHNIEANKNLFVEHLNGLLLQFLNYFGDLDFTKFAWIENPFIDEEDDEFGLTSIEKEKLIELSCDTTLKHKFQTVSLVQFWLNLHTEYNTLSNKALKVLLPFATSYLCETGFSALAAMKSKYRA
;
A
#
# COMPACT_ATOMS: atom_id res chain seq x y z
N MET A 1 -8.39 19.27 -3.99
CA MET A 1 -8.32 20.67 -4.48
C MET A 1 -8.38 20.58 -6.00
N ASN A 2 -9.45 21.12 -6.61
CA ASN A 2 -9.83 20.86 -8.00
C ASN A 2 -8.71 21.21 -9.00
N SER A 3 -8.45 20.40 -10.02
CA SER A 3 -7.37 20.58 -11.01
C SER A 3 -7.40 21.96 -11.68
N LYS A 4 -8.60 22.55 -11.83
CA LYS A 4 -8.79 23.95 -12.26
C LYS A 4 -8.16 25.01 -11.35
N LYS A 5 -8.12 24.80 -10.03
CA LYS A 5 -7.55 25.77 -9.08
C LYS A 5 -6.01 25.80 -9.11
N LYS A 6 -5.36 24.68 -9.43
CA LYS A 6 -3.89 24.64 -9.60
C LYS A 6 -3.46 25.29 -10.91
N LEU A 7 -4.24 25.11 -11.97
CA LEU A 7 -4.04 25.80 -13.26
C LEU A 7 -4.12 27.32 -13.11
N LEU A 8 -5.15 27.82 -12.40
CA LEU A 8 -5.32 29.26 -12.14
C LEU A 8 -4.14 29.87 -11.37
N PHE A 9 -3.56 29.13 -10.40
CA PHE A 9 -2.44 29.60 -9.58
C PHE A 9 -1.12 29.74 -10.36
N LEU A 10 -0.97 29.00 -11.47
CA LEU A 10 0.24 29.01 -12.29
C LEU A 10 0.18 30.06 -13.41
N GLU A 11 -1.03 30.44 -13.88
CA GLU A 11 -1.21 31.55 -14.83
C GLU A 11 -0.88 32.93 -14.23
N GLU A 12 -1.06 33.12 -12.91
CA GLU A 12 -0.80 34.39 -12.23
C GLU A 12 0.71 34.71 -12.07
N ASN A 13 1.61 33.73 -12.26
CA ASN A 13 3.06 33.92 -12.15
C ASN A 13 3.70 33.95 -13.54
N HIS A 14 3.70 35.13 -14.17
CA HIS A 14 4.28 35.39 -15.49
C HIS A 14 5.77 34.98 -15.57
N ASN A 15 6.04 33.82 -16.17
CA ASN A 15 7.34 33.40 -16.69
C ASN A 15 7.13 32.66 -18.02
N GLU A 16 8.17 32.52 -18.82
CA GLU A 16 8.17 31.96 -20.21
C GLU A 16 7.44 30.60 -20.37
N ASP A 17 7.19 29.88 -19.27
CA ASP A 17 6.38 28.67 -19.16
C ASP A 17 4.88 28.87 -19.49
N GLY A 18 4.37 30.10 -19.46
CA GLY A 18 2.96 30.43 -19.75
C GLY A 18 2.49 30.04 -21.16
N ASN A 19 3.42 29.88 -22.12
CA ASN A 19 3.11 29.40 -23.47
C ASN A 19 2.85 27.89 -23.51
N LEU A 20 3.44 27.07 -22.63
CA LEU A 20 3.14 25.64 -22.56
C LEU A 20 1.71 25.36 -22.07
N PHE A 21 1.18 26.24 -21.21
CA PHE A 21 -0.19 26.13 -20.72
C PHE A 21 -1.25 26.52 -21.77
N ARG A 22 -0.83 27.01 -22.95
CA ARG A 22 -1.69 27.23 -24.12
C ARG A 22 -1.76 26.02 -25.07
N ASP A 23 -0.90 25.02 -24.88
CA ASP A 23 -0.94 23.76 -25.64
C ASP A 23 -1.90 22.77 -24.96
N ASP A 24 -3.08 22.59 -25.56
CA ASP A 24 -4.09 21.63 -25.09
C ASP A 24 -3.51 20.22 -24.91
N ASN A 25 -2.56 19.80 -25.74
CA ASN A 25 -1.92 18.49 -25.65
C ASN A 25 -1.04 18.38 -24.40
N PHE A 26 -0.29 19.44 -24.08
CA PHE A 26 0.50 19.53 -22.85
C PHE A 26 -0.40 19.51 -21.61
N ILE A 27 -1.49 20.29 -21.62
CA ILE A 27 -2.45 20.35 -20.50
C ILE A 27 -3.07 18.98 -20.22
N VAL A 28 -3.44 18.22 -21.26
CA VAL A 28 -4.00 16.87 -21.09
C VAL A 28 -2.97 15.92 -20.45
N LYS A 29 -1.71 15.94 -20.90
CA LYS A 29 -0.63 15.13 -20.31
C LYS A 29 -0.33 15.53 -18.87
N LEU A 30 -0.25 16.82 -18.58
CA LEU A 30 -0.03 17.33 -17.23
C LEU A 30 -1.15 16.91 -16.29
N THR A 31 -2.40 17.08 -16.72
CA THR A 31 -3.56 16.73 -15.88
C THR A 31 -3.62 15.23 -15.62
N TYR A 32 -3.33 14.39 -16.62
CA TYR A 32 -3.16 12.95 -16.44
C TYR A 32 -2.11 12.62 -15.37
N LEU A 33 -0.92 13.22 -15.43
CA LEU A 33 0.13 12.99 -14.43
C LEU A 33 -0.32 13.43 -13.04
N VAL A 34 -0.96 14.60 -12.92
CA VAL A 34 -1.52 15.08 -11.65
C VAL A 34 -2.48 14.06 -11.03
N ASP A 35 -3.35 13.46 -11.84
CA ASP A 35 -4.29 12.44 -11.37
C ASP A 35 -3.55 11.17 -10.90
N ILE A 36 -2.55 10.69 -11.66
CA ILE A 36 -1.73 9.55 -11.24
C ILE A 36 -1.00 9.83 -9.93
N PHE A 37 -0.38 11.01 -9.79
CA PHE A 37 0.29 11.41 -8.56
C PHE A 37 -0.67 11.53 -7.37
N GLU A 38 -1.90 11.99 -7.59
CA GLU A 38 -2.91 11.98 -6.54
C GLU A 38 -3.24 10.55 -6.10
N LYS A 39 -3.41 9.60 -7.03
CA LYS A 39 -3.64 8.19 -6.68
C LYS A 39 -2.46 7.57 -5.93
N LEU A 40 -1.23 7.86 -6.36
CA LEU A 40 -0.01 7.41 -5.67
C LEU A 40 0.10 8.04 -4.28
N SER A 41 -0.25 9.32 -4.12
CA SER A 41 -0.28 9.99 -2.83
C SER A 41 -1.29 9.36 -1.88
N VAL A 42 -2.47 8.97 -2.36
CA VAL A 42 -3.47 8.24 -1.58
C VAL A 42 -2.93 6.90 -1.12
N LEU A 43 -2.31 6.12 -2.02
CA LEU A 43 -1.66 4.86 -1.65
C LEU A 43 -0.58 5.10 -0.58
N ASN A 44 0.33 6.05 -0.81
CA ASN A 44 1.42 6.36 0.11
C ASN A 44 0.90 6.72 1.50
N LYS A 45 -0.07 7.64 1.60
CA LYS A 45 -0.70 8.02 2.87
C LYS A 45 -1.37 6.84 3.56
N SER A 46 -2.04 5.97 2.82
CA SER A 46 -2.64 4.77 3.41
C SER A 46 -1.58 3.86 4.03
N MET A 47 -0.35 3.81 3.50
CA MET A 47 0.74 3.02 4.06
C MET A 47 1.42 3.67 5.28
N GLN A 48 1.02 4.89 5.65
CA GLN A 48 1.52 5.64 6.81
C GLN A 48 0.58 5.55 8.03
N GLU A 49 -0.50 4.77 7.92
CA GLU A 49 -1.46 4.60 9.01
C GLU A 49 -0.84 3.86 10.22
N PRO A 50 -1.34 4.12 11.45
CA PRO A 50 -0.92 3.37 12.63
C PRO A 50 -1.17 1.86 12.48
N GLN A 51 -0.34 1.04 13.13
CA GLN A 51 -0.43 -0.43 13.09
C GLN A 51 -0.22 -1.08 11.70
N MET A 52 0.36 -0.31 10.77
CA MET A 52 0.82 -0.85 9.48
C MET A 52 1.84 -1.97 9.67
N HIS A 53 1.50 -3.14 9.17
CA HIS A 53 2.41 -4.28 9.07
C HIS A 53 2.42 -4.82 7.65
N LEU A 54 3.37 -5.71 7.37
CA LEU A 54 3.69 -6.18 6.03
C LEU A 54 2.47 -6.74 5.26
N LEU A 55 1.57 -7.43 5.97
CA LEU A 55 0.36 -8.04 5.39
C LEU A 55 -0.66 -6.98 4.91
N ILE A 56 -0.91 -5.93 5.71
CA ILE A 56 -1.75 -4.79 5.31
C ILE A 56 -1.11 -4.02 4.14
N GLN A 57 0.21 -3.80 4.19
CA GLN A 57 0.91 -3.11 3.11
C GLN A 57 0.77 -3.86 1.79
N LYS A 58 1.00 -5.18 1.82
CA LYS A 58 0.78 -6.07 0.67
C LYS A 58 -0.61 -5.89 0.09
N ASP A 59 -1.66 -5.93 0.91
CA ASP A 59 -3.03 -5.81 0.42
C ASP A 59 -3.30 -4.44 -0.21
N LYS A 60 -2.77 -3.36 0.39
CA LYS A 60 -2.87 -2.00 -0.17
C LYS A 60 -2.17 -1.90 -1.53
N VAL A 61 -0.98 -2.46 -1.67
CA VAL A 61 -0.23 -2.51 -2.94
C VAL A 61 -0.96 -3.38 -3.97
N LYS A 62 -1.40 -4.58 -3.59
CA LYS A 62 -2.16 -5.49 -4.46
C LYS A 62 -3.45 -4.86 -4.97
N ALA A 63 -4.18 -4.15 -4.10
CA ALA A 63 -5.35 -3.38 -4.49
C ALA A 63 -5.01 -2.26 -5.47
N PHE A 64 -3.86 -1.60 -5.31
CA PHE A 64 -3.41 -0.56 -6.24
C PHE A 64 -3.03 -1.13 -7.60
N ILE A 65 -2.29 -2.24 -7.65
CA ILE A 65 -1.97 -2.97 -8.87
C ILE A 65 -3.25 -3.30 -9.66
N LYS A 66 -4.25 -3.89 -9.00
CA LYS A 66 -5.56 -4.19 -9.62
C LYS A 66 -6.27 -2.94 -10.13
N LYS A 67 -6.14 -1.80 -9.44
CA LYS A 67 -6.70 -0.51 -9.91
C LYS A 67 -5.97 0.00 -11.16
N VAL A 68 -4.65 -0.11 -11.23
CA VAL A 68 -3.85 0.26 -12.42
C VAL A 68 -4.25 -0.60 -13.62
N GLU A 69 -4.42 -1.91 -13.44
CA GLU A 69 -4.92 -2.83 -14.47
C GLU A 69 -6.32 -2.43 -14.95
N LEU A 70 -7.23 -2.09 -14.03
CA LEU A 70 -8.56 -1.61 -14.35
C LEU A 70 -8.50 -0.31 -15.16
N TRP A 71 -7.68 0.66 -14.77
CA TRP A 71 -7.51 1.93 -15.48
C TRP A 71 -6.98 1.72 -16.89
N LYS A 72 -5.99 0.84 -17.05
CA LYS A 72 -5.44 0.44 -18.36
C LYS A 72 -6.53 -0.17 -19.25
N SER A 73 -7.31 -1.12 -18.71
CA SER A 73 -8.42 -1.76 -19.44
C SER A 73 -9.52 -0.77 -19.83
N ASN A 74 -9.86 0.16 -18.94
CA ASN A 74 -10.88 1.17 -19.19
C ASN A 74 -10.46 2.15 -20.29
N LEU A 75 -9.21 2.62 -20.27
CA LEU A 75 -8.67 3.45 -21.35
C LEU A 75 -8.72 2.73 -22.70
N GLN A 76 -8.35 1.45 -22.75
CA GLN A 76 -8.47 0.63 -23.96
C GLN A 76 -9.91 0.54 -24.48
N LYS A 77 -10.90 0.49 -23.58
CA LYS A 77 -12.34 0.43 -23.87
C LYS A 77 -13.02 1.80 -24.06
N ASN A 78 -12.26 2.90 -24.11
CA ASN A 78 -12.78 4.28 -24.21
C ASN A 78 -13.70 4.68 -23.03
N LYS A 79 -13.54 4.06 -21.86
CA LYS A 79 -14.21 4.48 -20.62
C LYS A 79 -13.32 5.48 -19.89
N ILE A 80 -13.63 6.77 -20.02
CA ILE A 80 -12.74 7.88 -19.61
C ILE A 80 -13.11 8.46 -18.24
N ASP A 81 -14.13 7.93 -17.56
CA ASP A 81 -14.67 8.41 -16.28
C ASP A 81 -13.65 8.61 -15.15
N MET A 82 -12.46 7.99 -15.27
CA MET A 82 -11.40 7.99 -14.27
C MET A 82 -10.36 9.12 -14.42
N PHE A 83 -10.33 9.81 -15.56
CA PHE A 83 -9.31 10.79 -15.93
C PHE A 83 -9.95 11.98 -16.68
N PRO A 84 -9.21 13.06 -17.02
CA PRO A 84 -9.80 14.28 -17.55
C PRO A 84 -10.47 14.10 -18.91
N HIS A 85 -11.32 15.03 -19.28
CA HIS A 85 -11.90 15.05 -20.64
C HIS A 85 -10.77 15.33 -21.66
N ASN A 86 -10.87 14.72 -22.86
CA ASN A 86 -9.94 14.87 -24.01
C ASN A 86 -8.69 13.93 -24.06
N ILE A 87 -8.78 12.73 -23.48
CA ILE A 87 -7.69 11.72 -23.47
C ILE A 87 -7.49 11.01 -24.81
N GLU A 88 -8.48 11.02 -25.70
CA GLU A 88 -8.48 10.19 -26.91
C GLU A 88 -7.22 10.36 -27.77
N ALA A 89 -6.72 11.60 -27.90
CA ALA A 89 -5.52 11.92 -28.66
C ALA A 89 -4.22 11.30 -28.10
N ASN A 90 -4.16 11.03 -26.79
CA ASN A 90 -2.97 10.50 -26.10
C ASN A 90 -3.20 9.11 -25.49
N LYS A 91 -4.30 8.45 -25.83
CA LYS A 91 -4.70 7.16 -25.25
C LYS A 91 -3.58 6.12 -25.24
N ASN A 92 -2.91 5.92 -26.37
CA ASN A 92 -1.85 4.91 -26.49
C ASN A 92 -0.67 5.20 -25.54
N LEU A 93 -0.29 6.48 -25.44
CA LEU A 93 0.78 6.94 -24.55
C LEU A 93 0.43 6.69 -23.08
N PHE A 94 -0.82 6.94 -22.67
CA PHE A 94 -1.24 6.67 -21.28
C PHE A 94 -1.36 5.18 -20.98
N VAL A 95 -1.81 4.38 -21.94
CA VAL A 95 -1.84 2.91 -21.79
C VAL A 95 -0.43 2.35 -21.63
N GLU A 96 0.54 2.86 -22.40
CA GLU A 96 1.95 2.51 -22.30
C GLU A 96 2.52 2.91 -20.93
N HIS A 97 2.26 4.15 -20.49
CA HIS A 97 2.69 4.61 -19.17
C HIS A 97 2.12 3.77 -18.03
N LEU A 98 0.81 3.45 -18.04
CA LEU A 98 0.20 2.57 -17.03
C LEU A 98 0.79 1.16 -17.06
N ASN A 99 1.16 0.66 -18.24
CA ASN A 99 1.84 -0.62 -18.35
C ASN A 99 3.24 -0.58 -17.72
N GLY A 100 4.01 0.49 -17.97
CA GLY A 100 5.29 0.72 -17.33
C GLY A 100 5.17 0.81 -15.80
N LEU A 101 4.19 1.56 -15.32
CA LEU A 101 3.89 1.66 -13.88
C LEU A 101 3.56 0.29 -13.28
N LEU A 102 2.70 -0.50 -13.95
CA LEU A 102 2.35 -1.84 -13.51
C LEU A 102 3.58 -2.75 -13.40
N LEU A 103 4.44 -2.74 -14.43
CA LEU A 103 5.69 -3.51 -14.43
C LEU A 103 6.62 -3.09 -13.30
N GLN A 104 6.72 -1.79 -12.99
CA GLN A 104 7.50 -1.34 -11.85
C GLN A 104 6.94 -1.89 -10.54
N PHE A 105 5.62 -1.80 -10.31
CA PHE A 105 5.01 -2.36 -9.12
C PHE A 105 5.23 -3.87 -9.01
N LEU A 106 5.08 -4.62 -10.11
CA LEU A 106 5.35 -6.06 -10.13
C LEU A 106 6.83 -6.39 -9.96
N ASN A 107 7.75 -5.54 -10.40
CA ASN A 107 9.17 -5.76 -10.16
C ASN A 107 9.57 -5.49 -8.70
N TYR A 108 9.02 -4.43 -8.09
CA TYR A 108 9.30 -4.07 -6.71
C TYR A 108 8.55 -4.93 -5.67
N PHE A 109 7.35 -5.41 -6.02
CA PHE A 109 6.42 -6.11 -5.11
C PHE A 109 5.93 -7.46 -5.64
N GLY A 110 6.51 -8.01 -6.70
CA GLY A 110 6.03 -9.25 -7.34
C GLY A 110 6.37 -10.53 -6.59
N ASP A 111 7.46 -10.52 -5.82
CA ASP A 111 7.92 -11.68 -5.05
C ASP A 111 7.26 -11.78 -3.66
N LEU A 112 6.05 -11.25 -3.57
CA LEU A 112 5.25 -11.18 -2.37
C LEU A 112 4.35 -12.41 -2.28
N ASP A 113 4.98 -13.59 -2.26
CA ASP A 113 4.24 -14.79 -1.87
C ASP A 113 4.04 -14.80 -0.34
N PHE A 114 2.80 -14.48 0.03
CA PHE A 114 2.36 -14.39 1.41
C PHE A 114 1.39 -15.51 1.80
N THR A 115 1.15 -16.49 0.92
CA THR A 115 0.32 -17.68 1.24
C THR A 115 0.89 -18.38 2.48
N LYS A 116 2.22 -18.47 2.59
CA LYS A 116 2.94 -18.99 3.76
C LYS A 116 2.64 -18.29 5.10
N PHE A 117 2.04 -17.10 5.04
CA PHE A 117 1.66 -16.31 6.22
C PHE A 117 0.13 -16.27 6.44
N ALA A 118 -0.66 -17.05 5.70
CA ALA A 118 -2.11 -17.11 5.86
C ALA A 118 -2.52 -17.51 7.28
N TRP A 119 -1.80 -18.45 7.90
CA TRP A 119 -2.01 -18.83 9.31
C TRP A 119 -1.74 -17.68 10.30
N ILE A 120 -0.94 -16.68 9.92
CA ILE A 120 -0.73 -15.47 10.73
C ILE A 120 -1.93 -14.54 10.62
N GLU A 121 -2.49 -14.36 9.42
CA GLU A 121 -3.68 -13.53 9.16
C GLU A 121 -4.92 -14.13 9.83
N ASN A 122 -5.08 -15.45 9.77
CA ASN A 122 -6.17 -16.16 10.41
C ASN A 122 -5.72 -17.56 10.86
N PRO A 123 -5.41 -17.73 12.16
CA PRO A 123 -4.94 -19.02 12.69
C PRO A 123 -6.08 -20.02 12.96
N PHE A 124 -7.33 -19.68 12.61
CA PHE A 124 -8.52 -20.52 12.80
C PHE A 124 -9.06 -21.08 11.47
N ILE A 125 -8.28 -21.01 10.38
CA ILE A 125 -8.63 -21.63 9.10
C ILE A 125 -8.24 -23.11 9.17
N ASP A 126 -9.18 -23.99 8.81
CA ASP A 126 -8.92 -25.42 8.56
C ASP A 126 -8.35 -25.61 7.16
N GLU A 127 -7.17 -25.05 6.91
CA GLU A 127 -6.40 -25.29 5.70
C GLU A 127 -5.05 -25.89 6.13
N GLU A 128 -4.89 -27.19 5.87
CA GLU A 128 -3.58 -27.83 5.92
C GLU A 128 -2.78 -27.33 4.72
N ASP A 129 -1.83 -26.44 4.98
CA ASP A 129 -0.88 -26.00 3.97
C ASP A 129 0.54 -26.39 4.39
N ASP A 130 1.17 -27.22 3.57
CA ASP A 130 2.57 -27.61 3.74
C ASP A 130 3.54 -26.44 3.53
N GLU A 131 3.07 -25.33 2.94
CA GLU A 131 3.87 -24.16 2.59
C GLU A 131 4.06 -23.17 3.75
N PHE A 132 3.43 -23.38 4.91
CA PHE A 132 3.52 -22.47 6.08
C PHE A 132 4.90 -22.39 6.76
N GLY A 133 5.87 -23.24 6.37
CA GLY A 133 7.21 -23.23 6.97
C GLY A 133 7.22 -23.54 8.49
N LEU A 134 6.23 -24.30 8.94
CA LEU A 134 6.06 -24.76 10.33
C LEU A 134 6.61 -26.19 10.48
N THR A 135 7.28 -26.43 11.61
CA THR A 135 7.65 -27.78 12.04
C THR A 135 6.41 -28.57 12.48
N SER A 136 6.48 -29.90 12.52
CA SER A 136 5.35 -30.73 12.98
C SER A 136 4.82 -30.33 14.36
N ILE A 137 5.72 -30.00 15.30
CA ILE A 137 5.35 -29.54 16.65
C ILE A 137 4.61 -28.19 16.60
N GLU A 138 5.00 -27.29 15.70
CA GLU A 138 4.30 -26.01 15.52
C GLU A 138 2.95 -26.19 14.82
N LYS A 139 2.85 -27.13 13.88
CA LYS A 139 1.56 -27.49 13.26
C LYS A 139 0.60 -28.07 14.30
N GLU A 140 1.04 -28.97 15.17
CA GLU A 140 0.25 -29.50 16.29
C GLU A 140 -0.26 -28.37 17.20
N LYS A 141 0.62 -27.44 17.59
CA LYS A 141 0.23 -26.26 18.36
C LYS A 141 -0.76 -25.34 17.65
N LEU A 142 -0.63 -25.21 16.33
CA LEU A 142 -1.55 -24.41 15.53
C LEU A 142 -2.93 -25.07 15.49
N ILE A 143 -2.99 -26.41 15.43
CA ILE A 143 -4.24 -27.19 15.52
C ILE A 143 -4.89 -27.02 16.91
N GLU A 144 -4.09 -27.07 17.98
CA GLU A 144 -4.61 -26.81 19.34
C GLU A 144 -5.20 -25.39 19.45
N LEU A 145 -4.49 -24.40 18.91
CA LEU A 145 -4.93 -23.01 18.89
C LEU A 145 -6.20 -22.82 18.04
N SER A 146 -6.27 -23.43 16.85
CA SER A 146 -7.40 -23.29 15.93
C SER A 146 -8.69 -23.89 16.51
N CYS A 147 -8.57 -24.90 17.36
CA CYS A 147 -9.68 -25.51 18.09
C CYS A 147 -10.13 -24.72 19.34
N ASP A 148 -9.35 -23.74 19.80
CA ASP A 148 -9.66 -22.97 21.00
C ASP A 148 -10.70 -21.88 20.72
N THR A 149 -11.94 -22.15 21.14
CA THR A 149 -13.07 -21.22 21.01
C THR A 149 -12.89 -19.91 21.80
N THR A 150 -12.20 -19.95 22.94
CA THR A 150 -11.92 -18.75 23.76
C THR A 150 -10.95 -17.83 23.04
N LEU A 151 -9.88 -18.40 22.47
CA LEU A 151 -8.94 -17.64 21.66
C LEU A 151 -9.59 -17.11 20.39
N LYS A 152 -10.50 -17.87 19.76
CA LYS A 152 -11.26 -17.43 18.59
C LYS A 152 -12.13 -16.20 18.89
N HIS A 153 -12.81 -16.19 20.03
CA HIS A 153 -13.54 -15.01 20.49
C HIS A 153 -12.60 -13.84 20.76
N LYS A 154 -11.48 -14.08 21.44
CA LYS A 154 -10.48 -13.03 21.73
C LYS A 154 -9.92 -12.41 20.44
N PHE A 155 -9.65 -13.21 19.42
CA PHE A 155 -9.18 -12.77 18.10
C PHE A 155 -10.09 -11.72 17.47
N GLN A 156 -11.41 -11.84 17.65
CA GLN A 156 -12.38 -10.87 17.12
C GLN A 156 -12.41 -9.53 17.88
N THR A 157 -11.80 -9.48 19.07
CA THR A 157 -11.86 -8.32 19.98
C THR A 157 -10.60 -7.46 19.97
N VAL A 158 -9.46 -7.99 19.52
CA VAL A 158 -8.16 -7.30 19.56
C VAL A 158 -7.56 -7.21 18.16
N SER A 159 -6.58 -6.31 17.97
CA SER A 159 -5.84 -6.26 16.70
C SER A 159 -4.95 -7.49 16.53
N LEU A 160 -4.58 -7.79 15.28
CA LEU A 160 -3.76 -8.96 14.94
C LEU A 160 -2.44 -9.01 15.74
N VAL A 161 -1.74 -7.87 15.83
CA VAL A 161 -0.49 -7.75 16.59
C VAL A 161 -0.73 -8.04 18.08
N GLN A 162 -1.80 -7.49 18.65
CA GLN A 162 -2.14 -7.71 20.06
C GLN A 162 -2.56 -9.15 20.34
N PHE A 163 -3.25 -9.80 19.39
CA PHE A 163 -3.58 -11.21 19.49
C PHE A 163 -2.30 -12.07 19.62
N TRP A 164 -1.36 -11.90 18.70
CA TRP A 164 -0.11 -12.65 18.72
C TRP A 164 0.77 -12.32 19.93
N LEU A 165 0.79 -11.08 20.42
CA LEU A 165 1.47 -10.70 21.67
C LEU A 165 0.88 -11.41 22.89
N ASN A 166 -0.44 -11.49 22.98
CA ASN A 166 -1.13 -12.16 24.09
C ASN A 166 -0.87 -13.67 24.14
N LEU A 167 -0.52 -14.28 23.01
CA LEU A 167 -0.23 -15.70 22.90
C LEU A 167 1.25 -16.05 23.20
N HIS A 168 2.08 -15.06 23.50
CA HIS A 168 3.52 -15.29 23.71
C HIS A 168 3.80 -16.23 24.89
N THR A 169 2.95 -16.26 25.92
CA THR A 169 3.12 -17.14 27.09
C THR A 169 2.80 -18.60 26.79
N GLU A 170 1.73 -18.86 26.04
CA GLU A 170 1.20 -20.22 25.81
C GLU A 170 1.69 -20.82 24.48
N TYR A 171 1.77 -20.00 23.42
CA TYR A 171 2.16 -20.38 22.07
C TYR A 171 3.41 -19.64 21.59
N ASN A 172 4.43 -19.55 22.43
CA ASN A 172 5.66 -18.76 22.20
C ASN A 172 6.30 -18.99 20.81
N THR A 173 6.37 -20.24 20.34
CA THR A 173 6.98 -20.58 19.04
C THR A 173 6.20 -19.97 17.86
N LEU A 174 4.87 -20.09 17.88
CA LEU A 174 4.00 -19.51 16.86
C LEU A 174 3.96 -17.98 16.97
N SER A 175 3.78 -17.47 18.18
CA SER A 175 3.78 -16.03 18.47
C SER A 175 5.05 -15.36 17.97
N ASN A 176 6.24 -15.92 18.24
CA ASN A 176 7.50 -15.36 17.74
C ASN A 176 7.59 -15.34 16.22
N LYS A 177 7.13 -16.39 15.53
CA LYS A 177 7.12 -16.44 14.06
C LYS A 177 6.17 -15.39 13.49
N ALA A 178 4.97 -15.27 14.06
CA ALA A 178 4.01 -14.24 13.67
C ALA A 178 4.55 -12.83 13.89
N LEU A 179 5.11 -12.55 15.06
CA LEU A 179 5.63 -11.24 15.42
C LEU A 179 6.84 -10.82 14.58
N LYS A 180 7.66 -11.76 14.09
CA LYS A 180 8.73 -11.46 13.12
C LYS A 180 8.20 -10.92 11.79
N VAL A 181 6.97 -11.22 11.42
CA VAL A 181 6.31 -10.71 10.21
C VAL A 181 5.53 -9.42 10.51
N LEU A 182 4.95 -9.32 11.71
CA LEU A 182 4.04 -8.24 12.08
C LEU A 182 4.71 -7.00 12.69
N LEU A 183 5.83 -7.15 13.39
CA LEU A 183 6.51 -6.05 14.08
C LEU A 183 7.41 -5.17 13.21
N PRO A 184 8.11 -5.68 12.17
CA PRO A 184 8.90 -4.82 11.32
C PRO A 184 8.06 -3.69 10.71
N PHE A 185 8.62 -2.49 10.65
CA PHE A 185 7.97 -1.38 9.98
C PHE A 185 7.85 -1.68 8.48
N ALA A 186 6.61 -1.74 7.99
CA ALA A 186 6.36 -1.98 6.57
C ALA A 186 6.87 -0.82 5.68
N THR A 187 7.00 0.38 6.25
CA THR A 187 7.49 1.57 5.55
C THR A 187 8.55 2.29 6.38
N SER A 188 9.43 3.05 5.71
CA SER A 188 10.40 3.93 6.37
C SER A 188 9.75 5.11 7.09
N TYR A 189 8.45 5.34 6.92
CA TYR A 189 7.75 6.52 7.42
C TYR A 189 7.91 6.73 8.94
N LEU A 190 7.78 5.66 9.74
CA LEU A 190 7.93 5.78 11.20
C LEU A 190 9.38 6.11 11.58
N CYS A 191 10.35 5.57 10.86
CA CYS A 191 11.76 5.94 11.00
C CYS A 191 11.99 7.41 10.62
N GLU A 192 11.50 7.84 9.45
CA GLU A 192 11.62 9.22 8.95
C GLU A 192 10.96 10.24 9.88
N THR A 193 9.81 9.90 10.45
CA THR A 193 9.11 10.72 11.44
C THR A 193 9.94 10.85 12.71
N GLY A 194 10.51 9.76 13.20
CA GLY A 194 11.42 9.77 14.36
C GLY A 194 12.66 10.62 14.12
N PHE A 195 13.30 10.48 12.96
CA PHE A 195 14.46 11.29 12.58
C PHE A 195 14.12 12.78 12.41
N SER A 196 12.95 13.08 11.81
CA SER A 196 12.47 14.45 11.65
C SER A 196 12.21 15.12 13.01
N ALA A 197 11.60 14.39 13.95
CA ALA A 197 11.40 14.87 15.31
C ALA A 197 12.73 15.15 16.03
N LEU A 198 13.70 14.23 15.91
CA LEU A 198 15.04 14.41 16.47
C LEU A 198 15.75 15.63 15.87
N ALA A 199 15.65 15.82 14.55
CA ALA A 199 16.23 16.97 13.88
C ALA A 199 15.60 18.29 14.36
N ALA A 200 14.28 18.32 14.54
CA ALA A 200 13.55 19.48 15.06
C ALA A 200 13.90 19.80 16.52
N MET A 201 14.14 18.79 17.36
CA MET A 201 14.62 18.99 18.74
C MET A 201 16.04 19.56 18.75
N LYS A 202 16.92 19.03 17.89
CA LYS A 202 18.32 19.47 17.79
C LYS A 202 18.44 20.90 17.25
N SER A 203 17.59 21.31 16.31
CA SER A 203 17.57 22.68 15.79
C SER A 203 17.06 23.68 16.83
N LYS A 204 16.03 23.32 17.61
CA LYS A 204 15.53 24.14 18.72
C LYS A 204 16.54 24.34 19.85
N TYR A 205 17.40 23.35 20.14
CA TYR A 205 18.44 23.49 21.16
C TYR A 205 19.65 24.35 20.71
N ARG A 206 19.72 24.70 19.42
CA ARG A 206 20.80 25.52 18.83
C ARG A 206 20.37 26.94 18.47
N ALA A 207 19.08 27.26 18.60
CA ALA A 207 18.54 28.61 18.49
C ALA A 207 18.51 29.26 19.88
#